data_AF-A0A527IV36-F1
#
_entry.id   AF-A0A527IV36-F1
#
_cell.length_a   1.000
_cell.length_b   1.000
_cell.length_c   1.000
_cell.angle_alpha   90.00
_cell.angle_beta   90.00
_cell.angle_gamma   90.00
#
_symmetry.space_group_name_H-M   'P 1'
#
loop_
_entity.id
_entity.type
_entity.pdbx_description
1 polymer ?
#
loop_
_entity_poly.entity_id
_entity_poly.type
_entity_poly.pdbx_seq_one_letter_code
_entity_poly.pdbx_strand_id
1 'polypeptide(L)'
;MSESREWLVQWLRDAHAMEEQAETMLNGQLNRIENYPELSERIRQHVQETRQQAARLKTCLDRIGQGSSTLKDAGGKLTAMAQSLSGVFAGDEVMKGSLASYTFEHMEIASYTILI
;
A
#
# COMPACT_ATOMS: atom_id res chain seq x y z
N MET A 1 -20.58 11.92 14.56
CA MET A 1 -20.17 12.90 13.52
C MET A 1 -21.19 12.79 12.39
N SER A 2 -21.09 13.48 11.24
CA SER A 2 -21.93 13.08 10.10
C SER A 2 -21.44 11.72 9.59
N GLU A 3 -22.35 10.87 9.14
CA GLU A 3 -22.04 9.52 8.62
C GLU A 3 -20.96 9.58 7.52
N SER A 4 -21.05 10.56 6.61
CA SER A 4 -20.06 10.78 5.55
C SER A 4 -18.66 11.09 6.09
N ARG A 5 -18.54 11.81 7.21
CA ARG A 5 -17.24 12.11 7.84
C ARG A 5 -16.64 10.85 8.46
N GLU A 6 -17.45 10.00 9.07
CA GLU A 6 -17.00 8.72 9.64
C GLU A 6 -16.48 7.79 8.54
N TRP A 7 -17.20 7.70 7.42
CA TRP A 7 -16.73 6.97 6.24
C TRP A 7 -15.42 7.52 5.68
N LEU A 8 -15.30 8.85 5.51
CA LEU A 8 -14.07 9.46 5.02
C LEU A 8 -12.86 9.14 5.92
N VAL A 9 -13.04 9.21 7.25
CA VAL A 9 -11.99 8.87 8.21
C VAL A 9 -11.59 7.40 8.06
N GLN A 10 -12.56 6.49 7.93
CA GLN A 10 -12.26 5.07 7.74
C GLN A 10 -11.48 4.82 6.44
N TRP A 11 -11.92 5.39 5.32
CA TRP A 11 -11.24 5.20 4.03
C TRP A 11 -9.84 5.83 3.99
N LEU A 12 -9.62 6.96 4.68
CA LEU A 12 -8.27 7.51 4.85
C LEU A 12 -7.35 6.60 5.68
N ARG A 13 -7.88 5.92 6.70
CA ARG A 13 -7.13 4.93 7.48
C ARG A 13 -6.81 3.69 6.66
N ASP A 14 -7.78 3.19 5.91
CA ASP A 14 -7.62 2.04 5.02
C ASP A 14 -6.56 2.35 3.95
N ALA A 15 -6.58 3.54 3.35
CA ALA A 15 -5.56 4.00 2.40
C ALA A 15 -4.18 4.13 3.05
N HIS A 16 -4.08 4.64 4.30
CA HIS A 16 -2.79 4.75 4.98
C HIS A 16 -2.16 3.38 5.23
N ALA A 17 -2.98 2.41 5.65
CA ALA A 17 -2.53 1.05 5.89
C ALA A 17 -2.18 0.32 4.58
N MET A 18 -2.90 0.62 3.49
CA MET A 18 -2.56 0.15 2.14
C MET A 18 -1.15 0.59 1.73
N GLU A 19 -0.79 1.87 1.96
CA GLU A 19 0.57 2.37 1.67
C GLU A 19 1.65 1.68 2.53
N GLU A 20 1.39 1.45 3.83
CA GLU A 20 2.31 0.69 4.69
C GLU A 20 2.49 -0.77 4.20
N GLN A 21 1.43 -1.37 3.65
CA GLN A 21 1.50 -2.68 2.99
C GLN A 21 2.35 -2.64 1.73
N ALA A 22 2.08 -1.65 0.88
CA ALA A 22 2.76 -1.45 -0.40
C ALA A 22 4.26 -1.32 -0.15
N GLU A 23 4.67 -0.53 0.83
CA GLU A 23 6.08 -0.37 1.22
C GLU A 23 6.69 -1.74 1.58
N THR A 24 6.00 -2.54 2.39
CA THR A 24 6.49 -3.87 2.80
C THR A 24 6.64 -4.80 1.59
N MET A 25 5.66 -4.80 0.69
CA MET A 25 5.66 -5.61 -0.53
C MET A 25 6.80 -5.22 -1.47
N LEU A 26 6.97 -3.91 -1.71
CA LEU A 26 8.00 -3.36 -2.60
C LEU A 26 9.41 -3.61 -2.08
N ASN A 27 9.66 -3.43 -0.78
CA ASN A 27 10.96 -3.78 -0.18
C ASN A 27 11.23 -5.28 -0.28
N GLY A 28 10.19 -6.12 -0.10
CA GLY A 28 10.30 -7.55 -0.33
C GLY A 28 10.72 -7.89 -1.77
N GLN A 29 10.08 -7.26 -2.76
CA GLN A 29 10.40 -7.44 -4.18
C GLN A 29 11.82 -6.96 -4.50
N LEU A 30 12.22 -5.80 -3.98
CA LEU A 30 13.54 -5.22 -4.19
C LEU A 30 14.67 -6.14 -3.71
N ASN A 31 14.49 -6.82 -2.57
CA ASN A 31 15.47 -7.74 -2.00
C ASN A 31 15.68 -9.02 -2.83
N ARG A 32 14.79 -9.32 -3.78
CA ARG A 32 14.80 -10.56 -4.57
C ARG A 32 15.12 -10.33 -6.05
N ILE A 33 15.16 -9.07 -6.50
CA ILE A 33 15.56 -8.72 -7.87
C ILE A 33 17.08 -8.67 -7.96
N GLU A 34 17.65 -9.58 -8.76
CA GLU A 34 19.10 -9.62 -9.01
C GLU A 34 19.48 -9.10 -10.40
N ASN A 35 18.76 -9.51 -11.45
CA ASN A 35 19.18 -9.34 -12.85
C ASN A 35 18.39 -8.27 -13.63
N TYR A 36 17.67 -7.38 -12.95
CA TYR A 36 16.84 -6.34 -13.56
C TYR A 36 17.12 -4.96 -12.94
N PRO A 37 18.22 -4.29 -13.34
CA PRO A 37 18.65 -3.05 -12.70
C PRO A 37 17.64 -1.90 -12.87
N GLU A 38 17.01 -1.79 -14.03
CA GLU A 38 15.98 -0.76 -14.30
C GLU A 38 14.72 -0.98 -13.44
N LEU A 39 14.29 -2.23 -13.30
CA LEU A 39 13.16 -2.59 -12.44
C LEU A 39 13.47 -2.33 -10.96
N SER A 40 14.68 -2.70 -10.52
CA SER A 40 15.17 -2.43 -9.16
C SER A 40 15.15 -0.94 -8.84
N GLU A 41 15.63 -0.10 -9.76
CA GLU A 41 15.61 1.36 -9.59
C GLU A 41 14.18 1.91 -9.55
N ARG A 42 13.30 1.45 -10.44
CA ARG A 42 11.89 1.88 -10.44
C ARG A 42 11.19 1.52 -9.14
N ILE A 43 11.41 0.32 -8.59
CA ILE A 43 10.84 -0.11 -7.31
C ILE A 43 11.43 0.71 -6.15
N ARG A 44 12.74 0.99 -6.17
CA ARG A 44 13.37 1.85 -5.15
C ARG A 44 12.78 3.25 -5.14
N GLN A 45 12.58 3.84 -6.32
CA GLN A 45 11.87 5.10 -6.46
C GLN A 45 10.45 4.98 -5.89
N HIS A 46 9.75 3.89 -6.23
CA HIS A 46 8.38 3.69 -5.80
C HIS A 46 8.25 3.56 -4.27
N VAL A 47 9.16 2.85 -3.60
CA VAL A 47 9.23 2.82 -2.12
C VAL A 47 9.31 4.22 -1.52
N GLN A 48 10.04 5.16 -2.15
CA GLN A 48 10.12 6.54 -1.66
C GLN A 48 8.81 7.31 -1.92
N GLU A 49 8.15 7.05 -3.06
CA GLU A 49 6.82 7.61 -3.38
C GLU A 49 5.78 7.16 -2.35
N THR A 50 5.69 5.85 -2.11
CA THR A 50 4.80 5.20 -1.13
C THR A 50 4.98 5.77 0.28
N ARG A 51 6.23 5.92 0.74
CA ARG A 51 6.52 6.54 2.05
C ARG A 51 6.01 7.97 2.14
N GLN A 52 6.15 8.75 1.07
CA GLN A 52 5.64 10.12 1.01
C GLN A 52 4.10 10.14 0.97
N GLN A 53 3.48 9.20 0.27
CA GLN A 53 2.03 9.03 0.20
C GLN A 53 1.45 8.67 1.58
N ALA A 54 2.02 7.68 2.28
CA ALA A 54 1.67 7.35 3.66
C ALA A 54 1.75 8.58 4.58
N ALA A 55 2.85 9.34 4.52
CA ALA A 55 3.02 10.57 5.31
C ALA A 55 1.97 11.65 4.98
N ARG A 56 1.55 11.78 3.72
CA ARG A 56 0.47 12.70 3.31
C ARG A 56 -0.87 12.25 3.87
N LEU A 57 -1.21 10.96 3.79
CA LEU A 57 -2.44 10.41 4.38
C LEU A 57 -2.47 10.62 5.89
N LYS A 58 -1.34 10.39 6.58
CA LYS A 58 -1.21 10.70 8.00
C LYS A 58 -1.47 12.18 8.28
N THR A 59 -0.90 13.08 7.47
CA THR A 59 -1.13 14.52 7.60
C THR A 59 -2.60 14.88 7.40
N CYS A 60 -3.31 14.24 6.47
CA CYS A 60 -4.75 14.42 6.28
C CYS A 60 -5.55 13.97 7.52
N LEU A 61 -5.21 12.82 8.08
CA LEU A 61 -5.83 12.29 9.31
C LEU A 61 -5.54 13.18 10.53
N ASP A 62 -4.33 13.71 10.65
CA ASP A 62 -3.94 14.66 11.70
C ASP A 62 -4.76 15.95 11.60
N ARG A 63 -4.95 16.50 10.38
CA ARG A 63 -5.75 17.74 10.14
C ARG A 63 -7.20 17.61 10.57
N ILE A 64 -7.78 16.40 10.48
CA ILE A 64 -9.17 16.14 10.90
C ILE A 64 -9.27 15.60 12.33
N GLY A 65 -8.16 15.60 13.09
CA GLY A 65 -8.11 15.19 14.49
C GLY A 65 -8.29 13.68 14.70
N GLN A 66 -7.82 12.86 13.75
CA GLN A 66 -7.99 11.39 13.76
C GLN A 66 -6.67 10.61 13.62
N GLY A 67 -5.52 11.28 13.67
CA GLY A 67 -4.22 10.66 13.41
C GLY A 67 -3.66 9.74 14.51
N SER A 68 -4.21 9.73 15.72
CA SER A 68 -3.78 8.83 16.81
C SER A 68 -4.47 7.45 16.81
N SER A 69 -5.53 7.27 16.03
CA SER A 69 -6.38 6.06 16.01
C SER A 69 -6.14 5.15 14.79
N THR A 70 -5.13 5.41 13.98
CA THR A 70 -4.79 4.65 12.75
C THR A 70 -4.29 3.22 12.98
N LEU A 71 -3.71 2.95 14.16
CA LEU A 71 -2.96 1.71 14.39
C LEU A 71 -3.80 0.46 14.70
N LYS A 72 -5.08 0.60 15.10
CA LYS A 72 -5.85 -0.55 15.63
C LYS A 72 -6.83 -1.22 14.67
N ASP A 73 -7.37 -0.52 13.67
CA ASP A 73 -8.50 -1.04 12.89
C ASP A 73 -8.13 -1.59 11.50
N ALA A 74 -6.91 -1.37 11.01
CA ALA A 74 -6.49 -1.80 9.67
C ALA A 74 -5.96 -3.26 9.59
N GLY A 75 -5.74 -3.94 10.71
CA GLY A 75 -4.98 -5.21 10.74
C GLY A 75 -5.66 -6.41 10.07
N GLY A 76 -6.99 -6.40 9.91
CA GLY A 76 -7.75 -7.57 9.46
C GLY A 76 -7.75 -7.81 7.94
N LYS A 77 -7.88 -6.75 7.12
CA LYS A 77 -8.00 -6.88 5.65
C LYS A 77 -6.64 -7.08 4.97
N LEU A 78 -5.55 -6.54 5.54
CA LEU A 78 -4.18 -6.68 5.04
C LEU A 78 -3.65 -8.12 5.07
N THR A 79 -3.99 -8.88 6.12
CA THR A 79 -3.45 -10.24 6.35
C THR A 79 -3.88 -11.23 5.26
N ALA A 80 -5.09 -11.08 4.72
CA ALA A 80 -5.59 -11.94 3.63
C ALA A 80 -4.88 -11.70 2.29
N MET A 81 -4.50 -10.45 1.99
CA MET A 81 -3.67 -10.09 0.82
C MET A 81 -2.24 -10.60 0.98
N ALA A 82 -1.67 -10.54 2.19
CA ALA A 82 -0.34 -11.08 2.46
C ALA A 82 -0.27 -12.61 2.26
N GLN A 83 -1.33 -13.35 2.61
CA GLN A 83 -1.42 -14.79 2.39
C GLN A 83 -1.59 -15.17 0.92
N SER A 84 -2.27 -14.37 0.09
CA SER A 84 -2.43 -14.69 -1.34
C SER A 84 -1.12 -14.56 -2.13
N LEU A 85 -0.21 -13.68 -1.67
CA LEU A 85 1.12 -13.49 -2.25
C LEU A 85 2.14 -14.55 -1.80
N SER A 86 1.87 -15.32 -0.75
CA SER A 86 2.81 -16.34 -0.26
C SER A 86 2.92 -17.58 -1.16
N GLY A 87 2.13 -17.67 -2.24
CA GLY A 87 2.14 -18.78 -3.21
C GLY A 87 3.05 -18.57 -4.44
N VAL A 88 3.76 -17.45 -4.52
CA VAL A 88 4.51 -17.03 -5.73
C VAL A 88 5.90 -17.70 -5.90
N PHE A 89 6.34 -18.51 -4.93
CA PHE A 89 7.74 -18.95 -4.78
C PHE A 89 8.22 -20.13 -5.66
N ALA A 90 8.04 -20.07 -6.98
CA ALA A 90 8.81 -20.92 -7.91
C ALA A 90 8.89 -20.35 -9.34
N GLY A 91 10.12 -20.12 -9.83
CA GLY A 91 10.49 -20.02 -11.25
C GLY A 91 10.33 -18.65 -11.95
N ASP A 92 9.21 -17.96 -11.77
CA ASP A 92 8.89 -16.69 -12.48
C ASP A 92 8.60 -15.50 -11.55
N GLU A 93 9.24 -15.49 -10.37
CA GLU A 93 8.95 -14.55 -9.29
C GLU A 93 8.89 -13.07 -9.71
N VAL A 94 9.73 -12.65 -10.66
CA VAL A 94 9.70 -11.27 -11.21
C VAL A 94 8.42 -11.00 -12.00
N MET A 95 7.93 -11.97 -12.79
CA MET A 95 6.71 -11.82 -13.60
C MET A 95 5.47 -11.83 -12.71
N LYS A 96 5.36 -12.79 -11.79
CA LYS A 96 4.26 -12.81 -10.80
C LYS A 96 4.30 -11.60 -9.88
N GLY A 97 5.49 -11.17 -9.46
CA GLY A 97 5.67 -9.93 -8.70
C GLY A 97 5.18 -8.72 -9.48
N SER A 98 5.54 -8.60 -10.75
CA SER A 98 5.08 -7.50 -11.62
C SER A 98 3.56 -7.52 -11.83
N LEU A 99 2.96 -8.70 -12.01
CA LEU A 99 1.50 -8.86 -12.10
C LEU A 99 0.79 -8.43 -10.81
N ALA A 100 1.33 -8.86 -9.66
CA ALA A 100 0.82 -8.47 -8.34
C ALA A 100 0.93 -6.96 -8.14
N SER A 101 2.10 -6.36 -8.39
CA SER A 101 2.31 -4.91 -8.30
C SER A 101 1.32 -4.16 -9.19
N TYR A 102 1.19 -4.52 -10.48
CA TYR A 102 0.28 -3.85 -11.41
C TYR A 102 -1.18 -3.88 -10.94
N THR A 103 -1.62 -5.02 -10.42
CA THR A 103 -2.98 -5.18 -9.88
C THR A 103 -3.16 -4.32 -8.62
N PHE A 104 -2.14 -4.28 -7.76
CA PHE A 104 -2.15 -3.47 -6.55
C PHE A 104 -2.23 -1.97 -6.88
N GLU A 105 -1.46 -1.47 -7.85
CA GLU A 105 -1.54 -0.08 -8.32
C GLU A 105 -2.96 0.31 -8.75
N HIS A 106 -3.69 -0.59 -9.42
CA HIS A 106 -5.08 -0.32 -9.81
C HIS A 106 -6.02 -0.23 -8.60
N MET A 107 -5.77 -1.03 -7.57
CA MET A 107 -6.47 -0.90 -6.28
C MET A 107 -6.15 0.44 -5.61
N GLU A 108 -4.89 0.88 -5.63
CA GLU A 108 -4.50 2.18 -5.09
C GLU A 108 -5.15 3.34 -5.82
N ILE A 109 -5.12 3.34 -7.17
CA ILE A 109 -5.80 4.33 -8.01
C ILE A 109 -7.28 4.43 -7.64
N ALA A 110 -7.97 3.28 -7.53
CA ALA A 110 -9.39 3.27 -7.15
C ALA A 110 -9.60 3.83 -5.73
N SER A 111 -8.74 3.43 -4.79
CA SER A 111 -8.82 3.85 -3.38
C SER A 111 -8.62 5.37 -3.24
N TYR A 112 -7.64 5.93 -3.95
CA TYR A 112 -7.41 7.37 -3.99
C TYR A 112 -8.53 8.13 -4.71
N THR A 113 -9.09 7.57 -5.78
CA THR A 113 -10.18 8.21 -6.53
C THR A 113 -11.43 8.36 -5.69
N ILE A 114 -11.76 7.37 -4.84
CA ILE A 114 -12.94 7.43 -3.95
C ILE A 114 -12.78 8.50 -2.84
N LEU A 115 -11.56 8.90 -2.52
CA LEU A 115 -11.28 9.92 -1.49
C LEU A 115 -11.44 11.38 -2.00
N ILE A 116 -11.62 11.58 -3.30
CA ILE A 116 -11.76 12.89 -3.96
C ILE A 116 -13.25 13.18 -4.23
#